data_AF-A0A0K3B4W2-F1
#
_entry.id   AF-A0A0K3B4W2-F1
#
_cell.length_a   1.000
_cell.length_b   1.000
_cell.length_c   1.000
_cell.angle_alpha   90.00
_cell.angle_beta   90.00
_cell.angle_gamma   90.00
#
_symmetry.space_group_name_H-M   'P 1'
#
loop_
_entity.id
_entity.type
_entity.pdbx_description
1 polymer ?
#
loop_
_entity_poly.entity_id
_entity_poly.type
_entity_poly.pdbx_seq_one_letter_code
_entity_poly.pdbx_strand_id
1 'polypeptide(L)'
;MDDMPTTMDAESGQRTVRPNLVAREALLLWPRRVAMSAATTQEAGLWPVFAVVLGEREPDEDPGVMPLYELLEEPQHLDRISVVDGRCHWTIIDPRHALLELSVRATAPVRFDVDIILPARSVLNALDLLARGGTIAITTQRHSGSLTPRTDIRYALTKLVLISCPPSAELEAVAAAVTEVVC
;
A
#
# COMPACT_ATOMS: atom_id res chain seq x y z
N MET A 1 14.61 53.77 -18.50
CA MET A 1 14.69 53.73 -17.03
C MET A 1 13.27 54.02 -16.59
N ASP A 2 12.45 53.03 -16.26
CA ASP A 2 12.79 51.84 -15.47
C ASP A 2 12.24 50.55 -16.08
N ASP A 3 13.13 49.57 -16.09
CA ASP A 3 12.87 48.18 -16.39
C ASP A 3 12.37 47.52 -15.10
N MET A 4 11.37 46.66 -15.26
CA MET A 4 10.78 45.88 -14.18
C MET A 4 11.77 44.80 -13.74
N PRO A 5 11.67 44.31 -12.49
CA PRO A 5 11.51 42.88 -12.38
C PRO A 5 10.35 42.52 -11.45
N THR A 6 9.34 41.88 -12.04
CA THR A 6 8.39 41.03 -11.33
C THR A 6 9.18 39.88 -10.73
N THR A 7 9.36 39.90 -9.41
CA THR A 7 9.84 38.74 -8.67
C THR A 7 8.79 37.64 -8.81
N MET A 8 9.08 36.67 -9.68
CA MET A 8 8.44 35.36 -9.67
C MET A 8 8.87 34.68 -8.36
N ASP A 9 8.01 34.76 -7.36
CA ASP A 9 8.06 33.80 -6.26
C ASP A 9 7.63 32.45 -6.85
N ALA A 10 8.64 31.63 -7.13
CA ALA A 10 8.47 30.22 -7.42
C ALA A 10 7.78 29.59 -6.22
N GLU A 11 6.47 29.36 -6.31
CA GLU A 11 5.78 28.35 -5.54
C GLU A 11 6.51 27.02 -5.76
N SER A 12 7.48 26.75 -4.90
CA SER A 12 7.89 25.40 -4.58
C SER A 12 6.65 24.75 -4.01
N GLY A 13 5.86 24.14 -4.90
CA GLY A 13 4.69 23.34 -4.61
C GLY A 13 5.11 22.09 -3.85
N GLN A 14 5.57 22.29 -2.62
CA GLN A 14 5.75 21.26 -1.64
C GLN A 14 4.34 20.90 -1.21
N ARG A 15 3.73 20.00 -1.99
CA ARG A 15 2.41 19.46 -1.73
C ARG A 15 2.46 18.93 -0.30
N THR A 16 1.85 19.66 0.63
CA THR A 16 1.70 19.26 2.02
C THR A 16 0.69 18.12 2.03
N VAL A 17 1.12 16.95 1.55
CA VAL A 17 0.42 15.71 1.73
C VAL A 17 0.49 15.45 3.22
N ARG A 18 -0.59 15.74 3.94
CA ARG A 18 -0.72 15.26 5.31
C ARG A 18 -1.09 13.80 5.18
N PRO A 19 -0.19 12.86 5.55
CA PRO A 19 -0.59 11.48 5.58
C PRO A 19 -1.79 11.36 6.52
N ASN A 20 -2.85 10.74 6.03
CA ASN A 20 -4.04 10.52 6.83
C ASN A 20 -4.02 9.16 7.53
N LEU A 21 -3.06 8.28 7.22
CA LEU A 21 -2.93 6.96 7.84
C LEU A 21 -1.48 6.59 8.15
N VAL A 22 -1.29 5.81 9.21
CA VAL A 22 0.00 5.21 9.60
C VAL A 22 -0.16 3.69 9.67
N ALA A 23 0.67 2.97 8.90
CA ALA A 23 0.71 1.53 8.96
C ALA A 23 1.35 1.05 10.28
N ARG A 24 0.75 0.03 10.88
CA ARG A 24 1.28 -0.64 12.07
C ARG A 24 2.40 -1.62 11.70
N GLU A 25 2.19 -2.35 10.61
CA GLU A 25 3.11 -3.35 10.10
C GLU A 25 2.88 -3.57 8.61
N ALA A 26 3.76 -4.38 8.01
CA ALA A 26 3.54 -4.88 6.66
C ALA A 26 3.91 -6.36 6.59
N LEU A 27 3.14 -7.11 5.81
CA LEU A 27 3.23 -8.55 5.68
C LEU A 27 3.45 -8.93 4.21
N LEU A 28 4.43 -9.78 3.95
CA LEU A 28 4.59 -10.40 2.64
C LEU A 28 3.88 -11.74 2.63
N LEU A 29 2.82 -11.84 1.84
CA LEU A 29 2.01 -13.03 1.72
C LEU A 29 2.38 -13.77 0.43
N TRP A 30 2.52 -15.10 0.52
CA TRP A 30 2.85 -15.99 -0.60
C TRP A 30 1.82 -17.13 -0.72
N PRO A 31 1.50 -17.56 -1.94
CA PRO A 31 0.60 -18.68 -2.16
C PRO A 31 1.31 -19.97 -1.75
N ARG A 32 0.67 -20.76 -0.90
CA ARG A 32 1.18 -22.09 -0.54
C ARG A 32 0.90 -23.09 -1.66
N ARG A 33 1.86 -23.99 -1.94
CA ARG A 33 1.74 -25.06 -2.94
C ARG A 33 0.48 -25.93 -2.78
N VAL A 34 -0.05 -26.06 -1.57
CA VAL A 34 -1.25 -26.88 -1.27
C VAL A 34 -2.56 -26.17 -1.69
N ALA A 35 -2.58 -24.83 -1.69
CA ALA A 35 -3.78 -24.05 -2.05
C ALA A 35 -3.87 -23.73 -3.56
N MET A 36 -2.79 -23.96 -4.32
CA MET A 36 -2.81 -23.78 -5.78
C MET A 36 -3.77 -24.75 -6.50
N SER A 37 -4.18 -25.85 -5.87
CA SER A 37 -5.13 -26.80 -6.48
C SER A 37 -6.57 -26.26 -6.54
N ALA A 38 -6.91 -25.23 -5.76
CA ALA A 38 -8.26 -24.67 -5.69
C ALA A 38 -8.35 -23.20 -6.16
N ALA A 39 -7.21 -22.50 -6.27
CA ALA A 39 -7.17 -21.12 -6.76
C ALA A 39 -7.34 -21.05 -8.28
N THR A 40 -8.11 -20.07 -8.75
CA THR A 40 -8.20 -19.74 -10.18
C THR A 40 -6.87 -19.14 -10.67
N THR A 41 -6.59 -19.22 -11.99
CA THR A 41 -5.39 -18.61 -12.58
C THR A 41 -5.30 -17.11 -12.30
N GLN A 42 -6.45 -16.44 -12.21
CA GLN A 42 -6.53 -15.02 -11.84
C GLN A 42 -6.10 -14.78 -10.39
N GLU A 43 -6.59 -15.58 -9.44
CA GLU A 43 -6.19 -15.49 -8.03
C GLU A 43 -4.70 -15.84 -7.84
N ALA A 44 -4.18 -16.79 -8.62
CA ALA A 44 -2.75 -17.12 -8.62
C ALA A 44 -1.87 -15.97 -9.13
N GLY A 45 -2.36 -15.19 -10.09
CA GLY A 45 -1.65 -14.02 -10.66
C GLY A 45 -1.54 -12.82 -9.73
N LEU A 46 -2.28 -12.80 -8.61
CA LEU A 46 -2.21 -11.71 -7.62
C LEU A 46 -0.98 -11.80 -6.73
N TRP A 47 -0.28 -12.94 -6.74
CA TRP A 47 0.83 -13.23 -5.83
C TRP A 47 2.20 -12.85 -6.40
N PRO A 48 3.17 -12.41 -5.57
CA PRO A 48 3.06 -12.17 -4.13
C PRO A 48 2.16 -10.97 -3.79
N VAL A 49 1.54 -11.00 -2.62
CA VAL A 49 0.71 -9.90 -2.11
C VAL A 49 1.45 -9.25 -0.96
N PHE A 50 1.68 -7.95 -1.06
CA PHE A 50 2.26 -7.16 0.02
C PHE A 50 1.16 -6.43 0.78
N ALA A 51 0.85 -6.88 1.98
CA ALA A 51 -0.24 -6.35 2.79
C ALA A 51 0.27 -5.29 3.78
N VAL A 52 -0.26 -4.08 3.66
CA VAL A 52 -0.09 -2.98 4.61
C VAL A 52 -1.21 -3.07 5.65
N VAL A 53 -0.82 -3.16 6.92
CA VAL A 53 -1.77 -3.32 8.03
C VAL A 53 -1.97 -1.97 8.71
N LEU A 54 -3.20 -1.48 8.66
CA LEU A 54 -3.64 -0.26 9.33
C LEU A 54 -4.09 -0.55 10.75
N GLY A 55 -4.15 0.51 11.56
CA GLY A 55 -4.89 0.46 12.81
C GLY A 55 -6.38 0.21 12.61
N GLU A 56 -7.11 0.11 13.72
CA GLU A 56 -8.56 0.21 13.66
C GLU A 56 -8.94 1.68 13.47
N ARG A 57 -10.11 1.91 12.87
CA ARG A 57 -10.65 3.26 12.65
C ARG A 57 -10.72 4.05 13.96
N GLU A 58 -10.21 5.28 13.94
CA GLU A 58 -10.33 6.23 15.04
C GLU A 58 -11.45 7.26 14.76
N PRO A 59 -12.17 7.77 15.78
CA PRO A 59 -13.33 8.66 15.57
C PRO A 59 -13.01 9.99 14.89
N ASP A 60 -11.75 10.44 14.96
CA ASP A 60 -11.24 11.71 14.46
C ASP A 60 -10.40 11.58 13.18
N GLU A 61 -10.33 10.40 12.57
CA GLU A 61 -9.70 10.20 11.27
C GLU A 61 -10.38 11.02 10.16
N ASP A 62 -9.62 11.33 9.11
CA ASP A 62 -10.08 12.06 7.94
C ASP A 62 -11.31 11.38 7.32
N PRO A 63 -12.44 12.09 7.14
CA PRO A 63 -13.62 11.53 6.47
C PRO A 63 -13.32 10.93 5.08
N GLY A 64 -12.25 11.37 4.40
CA GLY A 64 -11.79 10.80 3.12
C GLY A 64 -11.31 9.35 3.19
N VAL A 65 -10.91 8.85 4.38
CA VAL A 65 -10.49 7.44 4.55
C VAL A 65 -11.66 6.50 4.81
N MET A 66 -12.84 7.04 5.12
CA MET A 66 -14.05 6.26 5.44
C MET A 66 -14.40 5.17 4.43
N PRO A 67 -14.39 5.44 3.11
CA PRO A 67 -14.81 4.42 2.15
C PRO A 67 -13.85 3.22 2.10
N LEU A 68 -12.57 3.39 2.49
CA LEU A 68 -11.63 2.29 2.62
C LEU A 68 -11.98 1.40 3.82
N TYR A 69 -12.25 2.00 4.99
CA TYR A 69 -12.65 1.23 6.17
C TYR A 69 -13.99 0.54 5.99
N GLU A 70 -14.97 1.16 5.32
CA GLU A 70 -16.23 0.51 4.97
C GLU A 70 -16.00 -0.72 4.08
N LEU A 71 -15.15 -0.60 3.05
CA LEU A 71 -14.79 -1.72 2.17
C LEU A 71 -14.07 -2.86 2.93
N LEU A 72 -13.35 -2.53 4.00
CA LEU A 72 -12.69 -3.50 4.87
C LEU A 72 -13.66 -4.15 5.87
N GLU A 73 -14.60 -3.38 6.43
CA GLU A 73 -15.53 -3.80 7.49
C GLU A 73 -16.82 -4.47 6.97
N GLU A 74 -17.19 -4.27 5.70
CA GLU A 74 -18.44 -4.75 5.14
C GLU A 74 -18.67 -6.25 5.40
N PRO A 75 -19.72 -6.64 6.17
CA PRO A 75 -19.98 -8.03 6.56
C PRO A 75 -20.35 -8.99 5.41
N GLN A 76 -20.29 -8.56 4.15
CA GLN A 76 -20.89 -9.27 3.00
C GLN A 76 -19.89 -9.71 1.91
N HIS A 77 -18.58 -9.55 2.14
CA HIS A 77 -17.55 -10.08 1.22
C HIS A 77 -17.05 -11.48 1.59
N LEU A 78 -17.85 -12.31 2.26
CA LEU A 78 -17.41 -13.65 2.67
C LEU A 78 -16.93 -14.55 1.52
N ASP A 79 -17.22 -14.22 0.26
CA ASP A 79 -16.69 -14.92 -0.91
C ASP A 79 -16.12 -14.03 -2.03
N ARG A 80 -16.04 -12.70 -1.83
CA ARG A 80 -15.63 -11.76 -2.88
C ARG A 80 -14.32 -11.06 -2.54
N ILE A 81 -13.38 -11.15 -3.46
CA ILE A 81 -12.09 -10.47 -3.37
C ILE A 81 -12.31 -8.99 -3.77
N SER A 82 -11.90 -8.08 -2.90
CA SER A 82 -12.01 -6.63 -3.14
C SER A 82 -10.79 -6.16 -3.92
N VAL A 83 -10.94 -6.00 -5.24
CA VAL A 83 -9.93 -5.38 -6.11
C VAL A 83 -10.40 -3.98 -6.48
N VAL A 84 -9.54 -2.99 -6.28
CA VAL A 84 -9.83 -1.59 -6.64
C VAL A 84 -9.03 -1.17 -7.87
N ASP A 85 -9.69 -0.43 -8.74
CA ASP A 85 -9.05 0.24 -9.87
C ASP A 85 -8.58 1.62 -9.42
N GLY A 86 -7.33 1.96 -9.70
CA GLY A 86 -6.80 3.24 -9.26
C GLY A 86 -5.32 3.43 -9.57
N ARG A 87 -4.74 4.45 -8.95
CA ARG A 87 -3.30 4.68 -8.95
C ARG A 87 -2.71 4.32 -7.59
N CYS A 88 -1.56 3.69 -7.63
CA CYS A 88 -0.74 3.40 -6.48
C CYS A 88 0.67 3.93 -6.78
N HIS A 89 1.28 4.59 -5.80
CA HIS A 89 2.62 5.12 -5.93
C HIS A 89 3.37 5.06 -4.59
N TRP A 90 4.68 4.89 -4.70
CA TRP A 90 5.58 4.82 -3.57
C TRP A 90 6.53 6.01 -3.61
N THR A 91 6.61 6.73 -2.50
CA THR A 91 7.50 7.88 -2.32
C THR A 91 8.38 7.67 -1.10
N ILE A 92 9.60 8.20 -1.11
CA ILE A 92 10.46 8.24 0.08
C ILE A 92 10.29 9.60 0.75
N ILE A 93 9.76 9.62 1.97
CA ILE A 93 9.53 10.87 2.70
C ILE A 93 10.78 11.28 3.47
N ASP A 94 11.41 10.32 4.13
CA ASP A 94 12.59 10.58 4.94
C ASP A 94 13.62 9.46 4.74
N PRO A 95 14.66 9.69 3.93
CA PRO A 95 15.74 8.72 3.73
C PRO A 95 16.53 8.40 5.01
N ARG A 96 16.62 9.34 5.97
CA ARG A 96 17.41 9.17 7.21
C ARG A 96 16.70 8.27 8.20
N HIS A 97 15.39 8.43 8.33
CA HIS A 97 14.55 7.58 9.18
C HIS A 97 13.95 6.39 8.42
N ALA A 98 14.27 6.28 7.13
CA ALA A 98 13.78 5.28 6.21
C ALA A 98 12.25 5.19 6.27
N LEU A 99 11.56 6.31 6.02
CA LEU A 99 10.10 6.37 5.96
C LEU A 99 9.62 6.39 4.51
N LEU A 100 8.64 5.55 4.23
CA LEU A 100 7.99 5.44 2.92
C LEU A 100 6.56 5.97 3.02
N GLU A 101 6.11 6.58 1.93
CA GLU A 101 4.71 6.84 1.66
C GLU A 101 4.20 5.85 0.63
N LEU A 102 3.03 5.29 0.90
CA LEU A 102 2.21 4.62 -0.09
C LEU A 102 0.98 5.51 -0.36
N SER A 103 0.93 6.11 -1.54
CA SER A 103 -0.21 6.90 -2.00
C SER A 103 -1.14 6.04 -2.84
N VAL A 104 -2.38 5.89 -2.41
CA VAL A 104 -3.42 5.14 -3.13
C VAL A 104 -4.58 6.06 -3.48
N ARG A 105 -4.97 6.05 -4.76
CA ARG A 105 -6.06 6.82 -5.34
C ARG A 105 -7.00 5.88 -6.07
N ALA A 106 -7.95 5.31 -5.34
CA ALA A 106 -8.94 4.38 -5.88
C ALA A 106 -10.08 5.13 -6.57
N THR A 107 -10.52 4.58 -7.70
CA THR A 107 -11.55 5.17 -8.58
C THR A 107 -12.79 4.29 -8.70
N ALA A 108 -12.64 2.97 -8.53
CA ALA A 108 -13.71 1.96 -8.53
C ALA A 108 -13.27 0.73 -7.70
N PRO A 109 -14.20 -0.12 -7.22
CA PRO A 109 -15.65 0.11 -7.18
C PRO A 109 -16.05 1.24 -6.23
N VAL A 110 -15.17 1.59 -5.29
CA VAL A 110 -15.34 2.68 -4.32
C VAL A 110 -14.21 3.68 -4.51
N ARG A 111 -14.51 4.97 -4.37
CA ARG A 111 -13.52 6.05 -4.48
C ARG A 111 -12.97 6.39 -3.11
N PHE A 112 -11.65 6.38 -2.99
CA PHE A 112 -10.95 6.86 -1.80
C PHE A 112 -9.55 7.34 -2.17
N ASP A 113 -9.02 8.20 -1.31
CA ASP A 113 -7.71 8.84 -1.44
C ASP A 113 -7.01 8.71 -0.09
N VAL A 114 -5.95 7.90 -0.05
CA VAL A 114 -5.20 7.65 1.18
C VAL A 114 -3.71 7.75 0.94
N ASP A 115 -3.02 8.30 1.93
CA ASP A 115 -1.57 8.35 2.00
C ASP A 115 -1.14 7.68 3.29
N ILE A 116 -0.44 6.55 3.13
CA ILE A 116 -0.09 5.65 4.23
C ILE A 116 1.40 5.73 4.50
N ILE A 117 1.77 6.07 5.73
CA ILE A 117 3.17 6.07 6.16
C ILE A 117 3.54 4.72 6.72
N LEU A 118 4.70 4.21 6.31
CA LEU A 118 5.28 3.00 6.89
C LEU A 118 6.79 3.12 7.01
N PRO A 119 7.37 2.53 8.08
CA PRO A 119 8.81 2.45 8.18
C PRO A 119 9.34 1.42 7.16
N ALA A 120 10.34 1.80 6.38
CA ALA A 120 10.96 0.98 5.34
C ALA A 120 11.48 -0.35 5.91
N ARG A 121 11.87 -0.40 7.19
CA ARG A 121 12.27 -1.63 7.89
C ARG A 121 11.25 -2.76 7.75
N SER A 122 9.97 -2.43 7.70
CA SER A 122 8.88 -3.41 7.55
C SER A 122 8.86 -4.04 6.16
N VAL A 123 9.56 -3.44 5.19
CA VAL A 123 9.49 -3.79 3.78
C VAL A 123 10.85 -4.10 3.18
N LEU A 124 11.95 -3.97 3.94
CA LEU A 124 13.34 -4.16 3.45
C LEU A 124 13.51 -5.46 2.68
N ASN A 125 13.02 -6.58 3.23
CA ASN A 125 13.15 -7.90 2.62
C ASN A 125 12.28 -8.08 1.35
N ALA A 126 11.43 -7.12 1.05
CA ALA A 126 10.52 -7.11 -0.10
C ALA A 126 10.75 -5.89 -1.02
N LEU A 127 11.73 -5.03 -0.75
CA LEU A 127 11.95 -3.79 -1.51
C LEU A 127 12.18 -4.06 -2.99
N ASP A 128 13.02 -5.02 -3.34
CA ASP A 128 13.28 -5.41 -4.74
C ASP A 128 12.01 -5.88 -5.46
N LEU A 129 11.11 -6.56 -4.75
CA LEU A 129 9.84 -7.03 -5.29
C LEU A 129 8.88 -5.85 -5.48
N LEU A 130 8.77 -4.98 -4.47
CA LEU A 130 7.93 -3.79 -4.53
C LEU A 130 8.37 -2.81 -5.62
N ALA A 131 9.67 -2.64 -5.81
CA ALA A 131 10.25 -1.79 -6.84
C ALA A 131 9.85 -2.23 -8.26
N ARG A 132 9.66 -3.54 -8.48
CA ARG A 132 9.21 -4.09 -9.77
C ARG A 132 7.70 -3.97 -9.99
N GLY A 133 6.97 -3.43 -9.01
CA GLY A 133 5.52 -3.39 -9.01
C GLY A 133 4.90 -4.73 -8.59
N GLY A 134 3.58 -4.74 -8.45
CA GLY A 134 2.85 -5.93 -8.02
C GLY A 134 1.54 -5.60 -7.32
N THR A 135 0.96 -6.58 -6.64
CA THR A 135 -0.27 -6.39 -5.88
C THR A 135 0.05 -5.90 -4.48
N ILE A 136 -0.44 -4.72 -4.16
CA ILE A 136 -0.46 -4.20 -2.79
C ILE A 136 -1.84 -4.49 -2.20
N ALA A 137 -1.86 -4.93 -0.96
CA ALA A 137 -3.06 -5.11 -0.19
C ALA A 137 -3.10 -4.12 0.96
N ILE A 138 -4.30 -3.64 1.29
CA ILE A 138 -4.56 -2.90 2.52
C ILE A 138 -5.48 -3.76 3.39
N THR A 139 -5.20 -3.80 4.69
CA THR A 139 -6.03 -4.51 5.67
C THR A 139 -5.98 -3.81 7.03
N THR A 140 -6.82 -4.24 7.97
CA THR A 140 -6.82 -3.74 9.36
C THR A 140 -6.13 -4.74 10.28
N GLN A 141 -5.74 -4.26 11.47
CA GLN A 141 -5.14 -5.11 12.51
C GLN A 141 -6.07 -6.26 12.93
N ARG A 142 -7.38 -6.03 13.01
CA ARG A 142 -8.39 -7.07 13.27
C ARG A 142 -8.32 -8.19 12.24
N HIS A 143 -8.16 -7.85 10.96
CA HIS A 143 -8.12 -8.81 9.87
C HIS A 143 -6.76 -9.48 9.71
N SER A 144 -5.67 -8.76 9.94
CA SER A 144 -4.31 -9.31 9.86
C SER A 144 -4.08 -10.47 10.84
N GLY A 145 -4.68 -10.42 12.04
CA GLY A 145 -4.64 -11.51 13.00
C GLY A 145 -5.21 -12.84 12.49
N SER A 146 -6.07 -12.81 11.47
CA SER A 146 -6.62 -14.00 10.80
C SER A 146 -5.79 -14.48 9.61
N LEU A 147 -4.81 -13.70 9.15
CA LEU A 147 -3.89 -14.02 8.06
C LEU A 147 -2.73 -14.89 8.56
N THR A 148 -3.08 -16.01 9.19
CA THR A 148 -2.10 -16.97 9.68
C THR A 148 -1.53 -17.80 8.53
N PRO A 149 -0.38 -18.47 8.73
CA PRO A 149 0.15 -19.36 7.71
C PRO A 149 -0.77 -20.54 7.36
N ARG A 150 -1.80 -20.84 8.16
CA ARG A 150 -2.77 -21.92 7.88
C ARG A 150 -4.02 -21.44 7.14
N THR A 151 -4.13 -20.15 6.88
CA THR A 151 -5.31 -19.55 6.28
C THR A 151 -5.41 -19.90 4.80
N ASP A 152 -6.62 -20.25 4.34
CA ASP A 152 -6.90 -20.52 2.93
C ASP A 152 -6.65 -19.26 2.07
N ILE A 153 -6.18 -19.44 0.83
CA ILE A 153 -5.85 -18.33 -0.08
C ILE A 153 -7.06 -17.44 -0.30
N ARG A 154 -8.21 -18.03 -0.64
CA ARG A 154 -9.40 -17.26 -0.99
C ARG A 154 -9.92 -16.52 0.23
N TYR A 155 -9.96 -17.20 1.38
CA TYR A 155 -10.32 -16.58 2.65
C TYR A 155 -9.35 -15.44 3.04
N ALA A 156 -8.06 -15.58 2.79
CA ALA A 156 -7.10 -14.51 3.05
C ALA A 156 -7.39 -13.29 2.15
N LEU A 157 -7.63 -13.51 0.86
CA LEU A 157 -7.89 -12.43 -0.10
C LEU A 157 -9.21 -11.69 0.16
N THR A 158 -10.22 -12.31 0.76
CA THR A 158 -11.47 -11.62 1.14
C THR A 158 -11.31 -10.68 2.34
N LYS A 159 -10.15 -10.71 3.03
CA LYS A 159 -9.80 -9.81 4.13
C LYS A 159 -8.93 -8.63 3.71
N LEU A 160 -8.72 -8.48 2.41
CA LEU A 160 -7.79 -7.53 1.83
C LEU A 160 -8.50 -6.65 0.79
N VAL A 161 -8.10 -5.39 0.73
CA VAL A 161 -8.37 -4.50 -0.41
C VAL A 161 -7.13 -4.49 -1.29
N LEU A 162 -7.24 -5.03 -2.50
CA LEU A 162 -6.13 -5.24 -3.42
C LEU A 162 -6.08 -4.13 -4.46
N ILE A 163 -4.88 -3.61 -4.70
CA ILE A 163 -4.60 -2.64 -5.76
C ILE A 163 -3.33 -3.06 -6.51
N SER A 164 -3.36 -2.91 -7.83
CA SER A 164 -2.16 -3.06 -8.65
C SER A 164 -1.30 -1.80 -8.53
N CYS A 165 -0.03 -2.00 -8.20
CA CYS A 165 0.95 -0.94 -8.14
C CYS A 165 1.99 -1.11 -9.25
N PRO A 166 2.21 -0.09 -10.10
CA PRO A 166 3.24 -0.16 -11.12
C PRO A 166 4.66 -0.19 -10.50
N PRO A 167 5.69 -0.53 -11.29
CA PRO A 167 7.08 -0.39 -10.87
C PRO A 167 7.40 1.02 -10.34
N SER A 168 8.27 1.10 -9.33
CA SER A 168 8.74 2.35 -8.72
C SER A 168 10.26 2.46 -8.81
N ALA A 169 10.72 3.43 -9.61
CA ALA A 169 12.14 3.75 -9.73
C ALA A 169 12.72 4.32 -8.42
N GLU A 170 11.91 4.99 -7.61
CA GLU A 170 12.33 5.50 -6.30
C GLU A 170 12.65 4.34 -5.35
N LEU A 171 11.77 3.33 -5.29
CA LEU A 171 12.04 2.14 -4.48
C LEU A 171 13.22 1.33 -5.03
N GLU A 172 13.40 1.28 -6.36
CA GLU A 172 14.55 0.62 -6.98
C GLU A 172 15.87 1.26 -6.54
N ALA A 173 15.94 2.59 -6.51
CA ALA A 173 17.12 3.32 -6.03
C ALA A 173 17.42 3.02 -4.55
N VAL A 174 16.39 2.89 -3.71
CA VAL A 174 16.56 2.52 -2.29
C VAL A 174 17.02 1.08 -2.14
N ALA A 175 16.44 0.15 -2.90
CA ALA A 175 16.82 -1.25 -2.84
C ALA A 175 18.30 -1.46 -3.22
N ALA A 176 18.76 -0.77 -4.26
CA ALA A 176 20.17 -0.71 -4.63
C ALA A 176 21.05 -0.16 -3.50
N ALA A 177 20.68 0.98 -2.91
CA ALA A 177 21.45 1.61 -1.84
C ALA A 177 21.52 0.76 -0.56
N VAL A 178 20.44 0.05 -0.21
CA VAL A 178 20.41 -0.86 0.95
C VAL A 178 21.31 -2.07 0.71
N THR A 179 21.35 -2.60 -0.51
CA THR A 179 22.17 -3.78 -0.85
C THR A 179 23.67 -3.47 -0.73
N GLU A 180 24.10 -2.26 -1.07
CA GLU A 180 25.49 -1.81 -0.94
C GLU A 180 25.96 -1.64 0.51
N VAL A 181 25.04 -1.40 1.45
CA VAL A 181 25.38 -1.21 2.89
C VAL A 181 25.47 -2.54 3.65
N VAL A 182 24.83 -3.59 3.12
CA VAL A 182 24.76 -4.92 3.76
C VAL A 182 25.86 -5.88 3.25
N CYS A 183 26.54 -5.54 2.16
CA CYS A 183 27.68 -6.27 1.60
C CYS A 183 29.02 -5.66 2.03
#